data_AF-A0A965JKE5-F1
#
_entry.id   AF-A0A965JKE5-F1
#
_cell.length_a   1.000
_cell.length_b   1.000
_cell.length_c   1.000
_cell.angle_alpha   90.00
_cell.angle_beta   90.00
_cell.angle_gamma   90.00
#
_symmetry.space_group_name_H-M   'P 1'
#
loop_
_entity.id
_entity.type
_entity.pdbx_description
1 polymer ?
#
loop_
_entity_poly.entity_id
_entity_poly.type
_entity_poly.pdbx_seq_one_letter_code
_entity_poly.pdbx_strand_id
1 'polypeptide(L)' 'MRLSVLDQSVSLSGSGEDAALRDSVSLACHCEDLGFHRFWVSEHHSLPTIVGTAPEVL' A
#
# COMPACT_ATOMS: atom_id res chain seq x y z
N MET A 1 6.39 -7.82 -21.50
CA MET A 1 6.86 -6.81 -20.52
C MET A 1 6.51 -7.29 -19.12
N ARG A 2 7.26 -6.93 -18.07
CA ARG A 2 6.92 -7.25 -16.67
C ARG A 2 6.19 -6.07 -16.04
N LEU A 3 5.13 -6.34 -15.28
CA LEU A 3 4.36 -5.34 -14.54
C LEU A 3 4.68 -5.42 -13.05
N SER A 4 4.63 -4.29 -12.35
CA SER A 4 4.86 -4.17 -10.91
C SER A 4 4.00 -3.03 -10.35
N VAL A 5 3.81 -3.00 -9.03
CA VAL A 5 2.99 -1.99 -8.34
C VAL A 5 3.84 -1.21 -7.34
N LEU A 6 3.61 0.10 -7.27
CA LEU A 6 4.01 0.96 -6.16
C LEU A 6 2.73 1.43 -5.48
N ASP A 7 2.55 1.00 -4.23
CA ASP A 7 1.46 1.44 -3.38
C ASP A 7 1.93 2.54 -2.41
N GLN A 8 1.02 3.47 -2.14
CA GLN A 8 1.25 4.60 -1.26
C GLN A 8 0.34 4.60 -0.04
N SER A 9 -0.45 3.54 0.21
CA SER A 9 -1.31 3.43 1.40
C SER A 9 -2.17 4.70 1.61
N VAL A 10 -2.83 5.16 0.55
CA VAL A 10 -3.55 6.45 0.56
C VAL A 10 -4.74 6.39 1.51
N SER A 11 -4.86 7.36 2.42
CA SER A 11 -6.02 7.45 3.31
C SER A 11 -7.25 7.93 2.55
N LEU A 12 -8.40 7.33 2.86
CA LEU A 12 -9.69 7.71 2.30
C LEU A 12 -10.49 8.51 3.32
N SER A 13 -11.09 9.61 2.87
CA SER A 13 -11.96 10.43 3.71
C SER A 13 -13.10 9.59 4.30
N GLY A 14 -13.32 9.71 5.61
CA GLY A 14 -14.35 8.96 6.33
C GLY A 14 -13.97 7.51 6.70
N SER A 15 -12.75 7.06 6.36
CA SER A 15 -12.21 5.77 6.78
C SER A 15 -11.10 5.94 7.82
N GLY A 16 -10.90 4.92 8.67
CA GLY A 16 -9.74 4.87 9.55
C GLY A 16 -8.45 4.62 8.75
N GLU A 17 -7.31 5.12 9.24
CA GLU A 17 -6.00 4.90 8.61
C GLU A 17 -5.62 3.41 8.57
N ASP A 18 -6.11 2.62 9.52
CA ASP A 18 -5.98 1.17 9.56
C ASP A 18 -6.69 0.46 8.39
N ALA A 19 -7.69 1.11 7.78
CA ALA A 19 -8.29 0.62 6.54
C ALA A 19 -7.30 0.68 5.37
N ALA A 20 -6.56 1.78 5.21
CA ALA A 20 -5.60 1.93 4.12
C ALA A 20 -4.49 0.87 4.19
N LEU A 21 -3.99 0.56 5.40
CA LEU A 21 -3.00 -0.50 5.59
C LEU A 21 -3.54 -1.89 5.23
N ARG A 22 -4.79 -2.19 5.62
CA ARG A 22 -5.45 -3.46 5.25
C ARG A 22 -5.71 -3.56 3.74
N ASP A 23 -6.05 -2.45 3.11
CA ASP A 23 -6.22 -2.37 1.66
C ASP A 23 -4.89 -2.62 0.93
N SER A 24 -3.77 -2.05 1.41
CA SER A 24 -2.43 -2.31 0.88
C SER A 24 -2.05 -3.79 0.94
N VAL A 25 -2.30 -4.46 2.07
CA VAL A 25 -2.06 -5.92 2.22
C VAL A 25 -2.96 -6.71 1.27
N SER A 26 -4.26 -6.39 1.22
CA SER A 26 -5.19 -7.06 0.31
C SER A 26 -4.79 -6.89 -1.16
N LEU A 27 -4.33 -5.70 -1.54
CA LEU A 27 -3.85 -5.42 -2.89
C LEU A 27 -2.57 -6.21 -3.20
N ALA A 28 -1.63 -6.30 -2.26
CA ALA A 28 -0.41 -7.08 -2.42
C ALA A 28 -0.72 -8.56 -2.71
N CYS A 29 -1.61 -9.18 -1.91
CA CYS A 29 -2.07 -10.55 -2.16
C CYS A 29 -2.73 -10.70 -3.53
N HIS A 30 -3.59 -9.75 -3.92
CA HIS A 30 -4.24 -9.80 -5.23
C HIS A 30 -3.24 -9.63 -6.40
N CYS A 31 -2.25 -8.77 -6.26
CA CYS A 31 -1.18 -8.61 -7.24
C CYS A 31 -0.32 -9.87 -7.38
N GLU A 32 -0.10 -10.60 -6.28
CA GLU A 32 0.57 -11.90 -6.30
C GLU A 32 -0.23 -12.93 -7.10
N ASP A 33 -1.54 -13.05 -6.84
CA ASP A 33 -2.43 -13.95 -7.59
C ASP A 33 -2.47 -13.63 -9.09
N LEU A 34 -2.35 -12.34 -9.45
CA LEU A 34 -2.32 -11.87 -10.84
C LEU A 34 -0.93 -11.98 -11.51
N GLY A 35 0.11 -12.39 -10.77
CA GLY A 35 1.46 -12.59 -11.31
C GLY A 35 2.27 -11.30 -11.54
N PHE A 36 2.01 -10.25 -10.77
CA PHE A 36 2.86 -9.05 -10.79
C PHE A 36 4.27 -9.39 -10.29
N HIS A 37 5.28 -8.76 -10.89
CA HIS A 37 6.68 -9.10 -10.62
C HIS A 37 7.19 -8.55 -9.28
N ARG A 38 6.70 -7.38 -8.86
CA ARG A 38 7.04 -6.76 -7.57
C ARG A 38 5.87 -5.95 -7.05
N PHE A 39 5.80 -5.87 -5.73
CA PHE A 39 5.00 -4.93 -4.98
C PHE A 39 5.93 -4.08 -4.10
N TRP A 40 5.79 -2.76 -4.20
CA TRP A 40 6.54 -1.79 -3.40
C TRP A 40 5.59 -0.95 -2.58
N VAL A 41 6.04 -0.54 -1.40
CA VAL A 41 5.33 0.41 -0.55
C VAL A 41 6.23 1.62 -0.35
N SER A 42 5.68 2.81 -0.53
CA SER A 42 6.39 4.06 -0.25
C SER A 42 6.42 4.39 1.23
N GLU A 43 7.44 5.10 1.69
CA GLU A 43 7.51 5.67 3.03
C GLU A 43 7.27 7.18 2.97
N HIS A 44 6.35 7.70 3.78
CA HIS A 44 6.09 9.13 3.88
C HIS A 44 5.93 9.57 5.33
N HIS A 45 6.47 10.74 5.65
CA HIS A 45 6.39 11.35 6.98
C HIS A 45 5.60 12.65 6.90
N SER A 46 4.75 12.90 7.90
CA SER A 46 4.00 14.16 8.05
C SER A 46 3.08 14.53 6.87
N LEU A 47 2.58 13.55 6.12
CA LEU A 47 1.62 13.75 5.03
C LEU A 47 0.28 13.10 5.39
N PRO A 48 -0.76 13.86 5.78
CA PRO A 48 -2.02 13.31 6.31
C PRO A 48 -2.80 12.39 5.36
N THR A 49 -2.50 12.46 4.07
CA THR A 49 -3.18 11.67 3.03
C THR A 49 -2.49 10.35 2.71
N ILE A 50 -1.33 10.07 3.30
CA ILE A 50 -0.57 8.83 3.10
C ILE A 50 -0.31 8.19 4.46
N VAL A 51 -0.67 6.92 4.59
CA VAL A 51 -0.48 6.14 5.82
C VAL A 51 0.80 5.31 5.73
N GLY A 52 1.57 5.25 6.81
CA GLY A 52 2.74 4.37 6.90
C GLY A 52 4.07 5.11 6.79
N THR A 53 4.74 5.22 7.94
CA THR A 53 6.09 5.77 8.10
C THR A 53 7.16 4.67 8.22
N ALA A 54 6.76 3.40 8.21
CA ALA A 54 7.61 2.23 8.39
C ALA A 54 7.08 1.05 7.56
N PRO A 55 7.36 1.02 6.24
CA PRO A 55 6.85 -0.02 5.33
C PRO A 55 7.22 -1.45 5.72
N GLU A 56 8.31 -1.64 6.46
CA GLU A 56 8.82 -2.94 6.88
C GLU A 56 7.96 -3.66 7.93
N VAL A 57 6.98 -2.96 8.52
CA VAL A 57 6.07 -3.51 9.54
C VAL A 57 4.81 -4.14 8.92
N LEU A 58 4.54 -3.90 7.63
CA LEU A 58 3.41 -4.47 6.88
C LEU A 58 3.55 -5.97 6.61
#